data_AF-A0A7S0CNA5-F1
#
_entry.id   AF-A0A7S0CNA5-F1
#
_cell.length_a   1.000
_cell.length_b   1.000
_cell.length_c   1.000
_cell.angle_alpha   90.00
_cell.angle_beta   90.00
_cell.angle_gamma   90.00
#
_symmetry.space_group_name_H-M   'P 1'
#
loop_
_entity.id
_entity.type
_entity.pdbx_description
1 polymer ?
#
loop_
_entity_poly.entity_id
_entity_poly.type
_entity_poly.pdbx_seq_one_letter_code
_entity_poly.pdbx_strand_id
1 'polypeptide(L)'
;MPQVDEKWVGEWSEYSEDFESLSIDIADKIKEECKQKLEVERYKLMVQVTFGQMKNQGVRITSRCLWDTTTDNYATASYKNEHIWASAVVFGLYTE
;
A
#
# COMPACT_ATOMS: atom_id res chain seq x y z
N MET A 1 -25.81 -1.95 -14.22
CA MET A 1 -24.49 -1.82 -13.57
C MET A 1 -23.95 -0.44 -13.90
N PRO A 2 -23.50 0.38 -12.93
CA PRO A 2 -22.87 1.66 -13.27
C PRO A 2 -21.67 1.37 -14.16
N GLN A 3 -21.68 1.89 -15.37
CA GLN A 3 -20.54 1.82 -16.27
C GLN A 3 -19.56 2.92 -15.84
N VAL A 4 -18.27 2.59 -15.75
CA VAL A 4 -17.23 3.60 -15.54
C VAL A 4 -17.20 4.48 -16.79
N ASP A 5 -17.46 5.77 -16.63
CA ASP A 5 -17.42 6.74 -17.73
C ASP A 5 -15.96 6.99 -18.13
N GLU A 6 -15.62 6.83 -19.41
CA GLU A 6 -14.28 7.07 -19.95
C GLU A 6 -13.77 8.49 -19.65
N LYS A 7 -14.67 9.46 -19.48
CA LYS A 7 -14.30 10.82 -19.08
C LYS A 7 -13.73 10.89 -17.66
N TRP A 8 -14.15 10.00 -16.75
CA TRP A 8 -13.57 9.92 -15.41
C TRP A 8 -12.15 9.37 -15.43
N VAL A 9 -11.89 8.44 -16.36
CA VAL A 9 -10.55 7.87 -16.55
C VAL A 9 -9.58 8.95 -17.04
N GLY A 10 -10.00 9.82 -17.97
CA GLY A 10 -9.20 10.93 -18.48
C GLY A 10 -8.77 11.94 -17.41
N GLU A 11 -9.68 12.36 -16.52
CA GLU A 11 -9.33 13.23 -15.38
C GLU A 11 -8.40 12.52 -14.38
N TRP A 12 -8.57 11.21 -14.15
CA TRP A 12 -7.70 10.49 -13.21
C TRP A 12 -6.31 10.28 -13.80
N SER A 13 -6.18 10.18 -15.12
CA SER A 13 -4.89 10.07 -15.82
C SER A 13 -4.02 11.33 -15.68
N GLU A 14 -4.59 12.52 -15.52
CA GLU A 14 -3.80 13.74 -15.27
C GLU A 14 -3.18 13.77 -13.86
N TYR A 15 -3.86 13.17 -12.87
CA TYR A 15 -3.32 13.04 -11.51
C TYR A 15 -2.51 11.75 -11.31
N SER A 16 -2.57 10.78 -12.24
CA SER A 16 -2.05 9.44 -12.02
C SER A 16 -0.53 9.37 -11.96
N GLU A 17 0.19 10.20 -12.73
CA GLU A 17 1.66 10.18 -12.73
C GLU A 17 2.23 10.61 -11.36
N ASP A 18 1.60 11.61 -10.72
CA ASP A 18 1.97 12.07 -9.38
C ASP A 18 1.65 11.01 -8.32
N PHE A 19 0.51 10.31 -8.41
CA PHE A 19 0.17 9.26 -7.46
C PHE A 19 0.99 7.99 -7.65
N GLU A 20 1.36 7.65 -8.88
CA GLU A 20 2.20 6.48 -9.18
C GLU A 20 3.58 6.67 -8.54
N SER A 21 4.27 7.77 -8.87
CA SER A 21 5.59 8.08 -8.32
C SER A 21 5.55 8.19 -6.79
N LEU A 22 4.56 8.91 -6.24
CA LEU A 22 4.38 9.04 -4.78
C LEU A 22 4.17 7.67 -4.10
N SER A 23 3.45 6.76 -4.75
CA SER A 23 3.19 5.44 -4.17
C SER A 23 4.42 4.56 -4.08
N ILE A 24 5.29 4.63 -5.11
CA ILE A 24 6.58 3.94 -5.15
C ILE A 24 7.50 4.53 -4.08
N ASP A 25 7.63 5.86 -4.04
CA ASP A 25 8.47 6.58 -3.06
C ASP A 25 8.10 6.25 -1.62
N ILE A 26 6.80 6.18 -1.31
CA ILE A 26 6.33 5.84 0.04
C ILE A 26 6.58 4.37 0.35
N ALA A 27 6.37 3.46 -0.61
CA ALA A 27 6.67 2.05 -0.43
C ALA A 27 8.16 1.82 -0.11
N ASP A 28 9.05 2.48 -0.85
CA ASP A 28 10.50 2.38 -0.67
C ASP A 28 10.94 2.99 0.66
N LYS A 29 10.43 4.18 1.03
CA LYS A 29 10.71 4.79 2.35
C LYS A 29 10.28 3.90 3.51
N ILE A 30 9.08 3.31 3.45
CA ILE A 30 8.61 2.38 4.48
C ILE A 30 9.55 1.17 4.56
N LYS A 31 9.93 0.61 3.41
CA LYS A 31 10.82 -0.54 3.34
C LYS A 31 12.19 -0.25 3.94
N GLU A 32 12.79 0.90 3.62
CA GLU A 32 14.08 1.33 4.14
C GLU A 32 14.03 1.57 5.65
N GLU A 33 13.01 2.28 6.14
CA GLU A 33 12.80 2.51 7.57
C GLU A 33 12.64 1.20 8.35
N CYS A 34 11.87 0.24 7.82
CA CYS A 34 11.74 -1.08 8.42
C CYS A 34 13.07 -1.83 8.47
N LYS A 35 13.87 -1.79 7.39
CA LYS A 35 15.19 -2.41 7.36
C LYS A 35 16.14 -1.82 8.40
N GLN A 36 16.16 -0.48 8.52
CA GLN A 36 17.05 0.23 9.43
C GLN A 36 16.69 0.01 10.91
N LYS A 37 15.38 -0.07 11.23
CA LYS A 37 14.91 -0.11 12.62
C LYS A 37 14.75 -1.51 13.21
N LEU A 38 14.50 -2.51 12.37
CA LEU A 38 14.09 -3.84 12.86
C LEU A 38 15.22 -4.88 12.86
N GLU A 39 16.38 -4.57 12.28
CA GLU A 39 17.52 -5.51 12.17
C GLU A 39 17.13 -6.91 11.65
N VAL A 40 16.23 -6.95 10.66
CA VAL A 40 15.62 -8.18 10.14
C VAL A 40 16.40 -8.80 8.95
N GLU A 41 17.68 -9.13 9.15
CA GLU A 41 18.56 -9.63 8.08
C GLU A 41 18.05 -10.91 7.40
N ARG A 42 17.34 -11.76 8.15
CA ARG A 42 16.76 -13.02 7.65
C ARG A 42 15.33 -12.89 7.13
N TYR A 43 14.87 -11.68 6.84
CA TYR A 43 13.53 -11.46 6.31
C TYR A 43 13.55 -10.71 4.99
N LYS A 44 12.75 -11.20 4.03
CA LYS A 44 12.33 -10.42 2.88
C LYS A 44 11.14 -9.55 3.28
N LEU A 45 11.29 -8.24 3.09
CA LEU A 45 10.22 -7.27 3.28
C LEU A 45 9.55 -6.95 1.95
N MET A 46 8.23 -7.16 1.91
CA MET A 46 7.34 -6.76 0.83
C MET A 46 6.44 -5.64 1.35
N VAL A 47 6.43 -4.49 0.68
CA VAL A 47 5.59 -3.35 1.02
C VAL A 47 4.59 -3.13 -0.10
N GLN A 48 3.31 -3.06 0.25
CA GLN A 48 2.26 -2.64 -0.67
C GLN A 48 1.60 -1.38 -0.10
N VAL A 49 1.54 -0.34 -0.93
CA VAL A 49 0.84 0.91 -0.61
C VAL A 49 -0.30 1.09 -1.59
N THR A 50 -1.45 1.50 -1.08
CA THR A 50 -2.65 1.76 -1.88
C THR A 50 -3.17 3.15 -1.55
N PHE A 51 -3.35 3.97 -2.59
CA PHE A 51 -3.89 5.32 -2.50
C PHE A 51 -5.25 5.40 -3.19
N GLY A 52 -6.07 6.34 -2.72
CA GLY A 52 -7.23 6.76 -3.48
C GLY A 52 -7.71 8.13 -3.03
N GLN A 53 -8.41 8.81 -3.93
CA GLN A 53 -9.06 10.09 -3.64
C GLN A 53 -10.27 9.88 -2.73
N MET A 54 -10.55 10.81 -1.83
CA MET A 54 -11.77 10.83 -1.02
C MET A 54 -12.92 11.44 -1.83
N LYS A 55 -13.92 10.62 -2.16
CA LYS A 55 -15.13 10.95 -2.93
C LYS A 55 -16.39 10.31 -2.31
N ASN A 56 -16.50 10.36 -0.97
CA ASN A 56 -17.62 9.78 -0.21
C ASN A 56 -17.87 8.28 -0.46
N GLN A 57 -16.83 7.53 -0.83
CA GLN A 57 -16.89 6.09 -0.99
C GLN A 57 -16.47 5.34 0.28
N GLY A 58 -17.01 4.14 0.48
CA GLY A 58 -16.50 3.19 1.46
C GLY A 58 -15.41 2.31 0.86
N VAL A 59 -14.26 2.20 1.53
CA VAL A 59 -13.15 1.35 1.10
C VAL A 59 -12.82 0.35 2.21
N ARG A 60 -12.67 -0.92 1.83
CA ARG A 60 -12.16 -1.97 2.72
C ARG A 60 -11.05 -2.75 2.01
N ILE A 61 -9.87 -2.77 2.62
CA ILE A 61 -8.71 -3.53 2.14
C ILE A 61 -8.53 -4.74 3.05
N THR A 62 -8.30 -5.90 2.45
CA THR A 62 -8.02 -7.15 3.17
C THR A 62 -6.98 -7.95 2.40
N SER A 63 -6.13 -8.66 3.12
CA SER A 63 -5.17 -9.62 2.56
C SER A 63 -5.52 -11.03 3.03
N ARG A 64 -5.10 -12.03 2.25
CA ARG A 64 -5.06 -13.45 2.65
C ARG A 64 -3.70 -13.98 2.25
N CYS A 65 -3.05 -14.70 3.16
CA CYS A 65 -1.68 -15.14 3.00
C CYS A 65 -1.59 -16.65 3.22
N LEU A 66 -0.66 -17.28 2.50
CA LEU A 66 -0.22 -18.65 2.75
C LEU A 66 1.24 -18.54 3.19
N TRP A 67 1.50 -18.76 4.47
CA TRP A 67 2.81 -18.54 5.10
C TRP A 67 2.96 -19.36 6.38
N ASP A 68 4.14 -19.36 6.99
CA ASP A 68 4.37 -19.97 8.29
C ASP A 68 4.01 -18.98 9.41
N THR A 69 3.03 -19.33 10.25
CA THR A 69 2.53 -18.45 11.34
C THR A 69 3.53 -18.22 12.48
N THR A 70 4.63 -18.96 12.52
CA THR A 70 5.66 -18.84 13.55
C THR A 70 6.76 -17.87 13.15
N THR A 71 7.06 -17.77 11.85
CA THR A 71 8.13 -16.93 11.33
C THR A 71 7.59 -15.73 10.57
N ASP A 72 6.56 -15.90 9.76
CA ASP A 72 6.06 -14.86 8.86
C ASP A 72 4.99 -14.00 9.55
N ASN A 73 5.01 -12.69 9.27
CA ASN A 73 4.04 -11.76 9.85
C ASN A 73 3.80 -10.53 8.97
N TYR A 74 2.83 -9.71 9.37
CA TYR A 74 2.51 -8.47 8.69
C TYR A 74 2.12 -7.34 9.65
N ALA A 75 2.22 -6.12 9.16
CA ALA A 75 1.73 -4.92 9.83
C ALA A 75 1.02 -4.01 8.83
N THR A 76 -0.04 -3.34 9.27
CA THR A 76 -0.81 -2.40 8.44
C THR A 76 -0.88 -1.03 9.08
N ALA A 77 -0.82 0.02 8.26
CA ALA A 77 -1.05 1.40 8.67
C ALA A 77 -1.97 2.09 7.66
N SER A 78 -2.87 2.94 8.15
CA SER A 78 -3.82 3.69 7.31
C SER A 78 -3.80 5.16 7.66
N TYR A 79 -3.93 6.00 6.64
CA TYR A 79 -4.05 7.45 6.75
C TYR A 79 -5.28 7.94 5.96
N LYS A 80 -5.92 9.00 6.44
CA LYS A 80 -6.99 9.68 5.71
C LYS A 80 -7.03 11.16 6.04
N ASN A 81 -7.42 11.96 5.06
CA ASN A 81 -7.81 13.35 5.22
C ASN A 81 -9.03 13.66 4.35
N GLU A 82 -9.35 14.94 4.15
CA GLU A 82 -10.50 15.38 3.36
C GLU A 82 -10.39 15.07 1.86
N HIS A 83 -9.17 14.88 1.34
CA HIS A 83 -8.90 14.74 -0.09
C HIS A 83 -8.46 13.34 -0.50
N ILE A 84 -7.76 12.62 0.37
CA ILE A 84 -7.17 11.30 0.07
C ILE A 84 -7.29 10.32 1.24
N TRP A 85 -7.21 9.05 0.91
CA TRP A 85 -6.92 7.96 1.84
C TRP A 85 -5.73 7.15 1.33
N ALA A 86 -4.98 6.58 2.27
CA ALA A 86 -3.85 5.70 1.99
C ALA A 86 -3.83 4.53 2.96
N SER A 87 -3.42 3.36 2.48
CA SER A 87 -3.19 2.18 3.29
C SER A 87 -1.89 1.53 2.88
N ALA A 88 -1.02 1.26 3.84
CA ALA A 88 0.21 0.51 3.65
C ALA A 88 0.13 -0.81 4.41
N VAL A 89 0.65 -1.88 3.80
CA VAL A 89 0.88 -3.16 4.44
C VAL A 89 2.33 -3.58 4.20
N VAL A 90 2.98 -4.03 5.26
CA VAL A 90 4.32 -4.62 5.21
C VAL A 90 4.18 -6.09 5.55
N PHE A 91 4.71 -6.95 4.70
CA PHE A 91 4.83 -8.39 4.93
C PHE A 91 6.30 -8.70 5.17
N GLY A 92 6.59 -9.35 6.31
CA GLY A 92 7.89 -9.91 6.62
C GLY A 92 7.85 -11.41 6.45
N LEU A 93 8.63 -11.92 5.48
CA LEU A 93 8.73 -13.34 5.18
C LEU A 93 10.14 -13.81 5.52
N TYR A 94 10.25 -14.82 6.39
CA TYR A 94 11.54 -15.37 6.77
C TYR A 94 12.21 -16.05 5.58
N THR A 95 13.51 -15.85 5.45
CA THR A 95 14.35 -16.48 4.43
C THR A 95 15.47 -17.25 5.10
N GLU A 96 15.53 -18.54 4.80
CA GLU A 96 16.64 -19.42 5.13
C GLU A 96 17.93 -19.07 4.38
#